data_AF-A0A1H6FF33-F1
#
_entry.id   AF-A0A1H6FF33-F1
#
_cell.length_a   1.000
_cell.length_b   1.000
_cell.length_c   1.000
_cell.angle_alpha   90.00
_cell.angle_beta   90.00
_cell.angle_gamma   90.00
#
_symmetry.space_group_name_H-M   'P 1'
#
loop_
_entity.id
_entity.type
_entity.pdbx_description
1 polymer ?
#
loop_
_entity_poly.entity_id
_entity_poly.type
_entity_poly.pdbx_seq_one_letter_code
_entity_poly.pdbx_strand_id
1 'polypeptide(L)'
;MENVKTQIQIAQNLHYYYPDIQITCRAAANNASDETENAYYEDRPKLIIEVLSPSTERRDRAEKFYHYQQLDSLEAYVLVAQDTRRIEIYRRNNNWAWELYTEETTQVHLQSVELELPLDVIYEDVVFTEHVML
;
A
#
# COMPACT_ATOMS: atom_id res chain seq x y z
N MET A 1 -4.20 13.30 -14.16
CA MET A 1 -3.05 13.22 -13.24
C MET A 1 -2.19 12.09 -13.75
N GLU A 2 -0.91 12.33 -14.01
CA GLU A 2 0.03 11.22 -14.21
C GLU A 2 0.18 10.51 -12.86
N ASN A 3 0.09 9.18 -12.86
CA ASN A 3 0.34 8.41 -11.63
C ASN A 3 1.81 8.55 -11.28
N VAL A 4 2.10 9.16 -10.13
CA VAL A 4 3.46 9.22 -9.59
C VAL A 4 3.90 7.78 -9.30
N LYS A 5 5.05 7.36 -9.82
CA LYS A 5 5.60 6.01 -9.55
C LYS A 5 6.41 6.02 -8.26
N THR A 6 6.45 4.90 -7.55
CA THR A 6 7.38 4.71 -6.44
C THR A 6 8.73 4.28 -6.99
N GLN A 7 9.79 5.04 -6.71
CA GLN A 7 11.17 4.69 -7.04
C GLN A 7 11.81 3.95 -5.87
N ILE A 8 12.55 2.88 -6.17
CA ILE A 8 13.28 2.11 -5.16
C ILE A 8 14.68 1.80 -5.70
N GLN A 9 15.71 2.15 -4.93
CA GLN A 9 17.09 1.76 -5.23
C GLN A 9 17.39 0.41 -4.57
N ILE A 10 17.77 -0.59 -5.37
CA ILE A 10 18.15 -1.92 -4.88
C ILE A 10 19.52 -2.27 -5.44
N ALA A 11 20.50 -2.37 -4.54
CA ALA A 11 21.91 -2.45 -4.90
C ALA A 11 22.29 -1.32 -5.90
N GLN A 12 22.60 -1.65 -7.15
CA GLN A 12 22.98 -0.70 -8.19
C GLN A 12 21.86 -0.39 -9.20
N ASN A 13 20.64 -0.92 -9.00
CA ASN A 13 19.53 -0.78 -9.93
C ASN A 13 18.40 0.08 -9.36
N LEU A 14 17.77 0.87 -10.24
CA LEU A 14 16.53 1.59 -9.94
C LEU A 14 15.33 0.77 -10.41
N HIS A 15 14.39 0.56 -9.50
CA HIS A 15 13.11 -0.07 -9.75
C HIS A 15 11.99 0.97 -9.65
N TYR A 16 10.94 0.79 -10.44
CA TYR A 16 9.79 1.67 -10.44
C TYR A 16 8.51 0.85 -10.42
N TYR A 17 7.61 1.19 -9.48
CA TYR A 17 6.30 0.56 -9.35
C TYR A 17 5.20 1.61 -9.37
N TYR A 18 4.03 1.23 -9.86
CA TYR A 18 2.81 2.03 -9.74
C TYR A 18 1.92 1.33 -8.72
N PRO A 19 1.96 1.76 -7.44
CA PRO A 19 0.99 1.27 -6.47
C PRO A 19 -0.38 1.86 -6.77
N ASP A 20 -1.44 1.18 -6.33
CA ASP A 20 -2.79 1.73 -6.44
C ASP A 20 -2.96 2.97 -5.56
N ILE A 21 -2.40 2.95 -4.34
CA ILE A 21 -2.33 4.11 -3.45
C ILE A 21 -0.96 4.18 -2.79
N GLN A 22 -0.39 5.38 -2.73
CA GLN A 22 0.73 5.69 -1.86
C GLN A 22 0.46 7.00 -1.11
N ILE A 23 0.89 7.05 0.14
CA ILE A 23 0.78 8.25 0.98
C ILE A 23 2.19 8.66 1.40
N THR A 24 2.49 9.94 1.21
CA THR A 24 3.73 10.59 1.62
C THR A 24 3.41 11.69 2.64
N CYS A 25 4.27 11.84 3.64
CA CYS A 25 4.17 12.94 4.61
C CYS A 25 5.20 14.04 4.35
N ARG A 26 5.83 14.06 3.16
CA ARG A 26 6.68 15.18 2.75
C ARG A 26 5.82 16.44 2.78
N ALA A 27 6.22 17.42 3.58
CA ALA A 27 5.58 18.72 3.54
C ALA A 27 5.69 19.23 2.10
N ALA A 28 4.56 19.61 1.48
CA ALA A 28 4.59 20.38 0.23
C ALA A 28 5.56 21.53 0.46
N ALA A 29 6.63 21.59 -0.34
CA ALA A 29 7.78 22.42 -0.03
C ALA A 29 7.38 23.90 -0.03
N ASN A 30 7.02 24.44 1.13
CA ASN A 30 6.71 25.86 1.29
C ASN A 30 7.97 26.75 1.14
N ASN A 31 9.14 26.15 1.00
CA ASN A 31 10.40 26.82 0.70
C ASN A 31 11.17 25.98 -0.34
N ALA A 32 11.41 26.58 -1.49
CA ALA A 32 12.09 26.02 -2.66
C ALA A 32 13.59 25.75 -2.47
N SER A 33 14.00 25.24 -1.30
CA SER A 33 15.38 24.89 -0.97
C SER A 33 15.58 23.42 -0.63
N ASP A 34 14.52 22.62 -0.48
CA ASP A 34 14.60 21.16 -0.59
C ASP A 34 14.33 20.78 -2.05
N GLU A 35 15.36 20.99 -2.87
CA GLU A 35 15.33 20.77 -4.30
C GLU A 35 14.84 19.34 -4.62
N THR A 36 13.84 19.28 -5.49
CA THR A 36 13.19 18.11 -6.12
C THR A 36 11.98 17.52 -5.38
N GLU A 37 10.89 18.28 -5.36
CA GLU A 37 9.56 17.69 -5.55
C GLU A 37 9.53 17.16 -7.00
N ASN A 38 9.89 15.89 -7.19
CA ASN A 38 9.92 15.29 -8.52
C ASN A 38 8.49 14.92 -8.93
N ALA A 39 7.93 15.66 -9.89
CA ALA A 39 6.57 15.41 -10.38
C ALA A 39 6.35 13.96 -10.91
N TYR A 40 7.42 13.22 -11.18
CA TYR A 40 7.35 11.90 -11.82
C TYR A 40 7.52 10.71 -10.88
N TYR A 41 8.10 10.87 -9.69
CA TYR A 41 8.26 9.75 -8.74
C TYR A 41 8.30 10.18 -7.27
N GLU A 42 7.95 9.25 -6.39
CA GLU A 42 8.07 9.32 -4.93
C GLU A 42 9.04 8.21 -4.47
N ASP A 43 9.99 8.54 -3.61
CA ASP A 43 11.02 7.63 -3.10
C ASP A 43 10.96 7.45 -1.57
N ARG A 44 10.03 8.14 -0.90
CA ARG A 44 9.83 8.12 0.54
C ARG A 44 8.35 7.97 0.96
N PRO A 45 7.58 7.02 0.39
CA PRO A 45 6.22 6.78 0.84
C PRO A 45 6.21 6.23 2.27
N LYS A 46 5.18 6.61 3.03
CA LYS A 46 4.92 6.17 4.40
C LYS A 46 3.95 5.00 4.47
N LEU A 47 3.00 4.96 3.54
CA LEU A 47 2.02 3.89 3.36
C LEU A 47 1.91 3.57 1.87
N ILE A 48 1.89 2.28 1.53
CA ILE A 48 1.58 1.78 0.19
C ILE A 48 0.43 0.78 0.31
N ILE A 49 -0.55 0.90 -0.58
CA ILE A 49 -1.70 -0.01 -0.69
C ILE A 49 -1.76 -0.55 -2.12
N GLU A 50 -1.93 -1.87 -2.24
CA GLU A 50 -2.14 -2.56 -3.51
C GLU A 50 -3.47 -3.34 -3.44
N VAL A 51 -4.27 -3.23 -4.49
CA VAL A 51 -5.51 -3.98 -4.68
C VAL A 51 -5.19 -5.24 -5.47
N LEU A 52 -5.30 -6.38 -4.80
CA LEU A 52 -4.92 -7.67 -5.36
C LEU A 52 -5.83 -8.03 -6.53
N SER A 53 -5.24 -8.44 -7.65
CA SER A 53 -5.93 -9.09 -8.77
C SER A 53 -5.26 -10.41 -9.14
N PRO A 54 -5.97 -11.35 -9.81
CA PRO A 54 -5.38 -12.62 -10.22
C PRO A 54 -4.09 -12.49 -11.05
N SER A 55 -3.94 -11.38 -11.80
CA SER A 55 -2.77 -11.14 -12.67
C SER A 55 -1.56 -10.56 -11.94
N THR A 56 -1.73 -9.94 -10.77
CA THR A 56 -0.67 -9.20 -10.07
C THR A 56 -0.40 -9.69 -8.64
N GLU A 57 -1.35 -10.40 -8.02
CA GLU A 57 -1.28 -10.79 -6.60
C GLU A 57 0.03 -11.50 -6.24
N ARG A 58 0.49 -12.44 -7.07
CA ARG A 58 1.76 -13.14 -6.83
C ARG A 58 2.93 -12.16 -6.76
N ARG A 59 2.95 -11.14 -7.61
CA ARG A 59 4.02 -10.14 -7.66
C ARG A 59 3.91 -9.16 -6.50
N ASP A 60 2.69 -8.76 -6.12
CA ASP A 60 2.46 -7.85 -5.00
C ASP A 60 2.91 -8.48 -3.68
N ARG A 61 2.53 -9.74 -3.44
CA ARG A 61 2.89 -10.51 -2.24
C ARG A 61 4.38 -10.84 -2.11
N ALA A 62 5.10 -10.91 -3.23
CA ALA A 62 6.49 -11.36 -3.26
C ALA A 62 7.44 -10.23 -3.64
N GLU A 63 7.61 -9.98 -4.94
CA GLU A 63 8.61 -9.05 -5.47
C GLU A 63 8.39 -7.63 -4.95
N LYS A 64 7.16 -7.09 -5.10
CA LYS A 64 6.88 -5.72 -4.68
C LYS A 64 7.05 -5.57 -3.18
N PHE A 65 6.49 -6.51 -2.39
CA PHE A 65 6.66 -6.49 -0.94
C PHE A 65 8.14 -6.47 -0.52
N TYR A 66 8.96 -7.38 -1.07
CA TYR A 66 10.39 -7.45 -0.77
C TYR A 66 11.13 -6.14 -1.12
N HIS A 67 10.76 -5.50 -2.22
CA HIS A 67 11.35 -4.24 -2.65
C HIS A 67 10.87 -3.05 -1.82
N TYR A 68 9.58 -2.94 -1.55
CA TYR A 68 9.01 -1.88 -0.73
C TYR A 68 9.54 -1.88 0.69
N GLN A 69 9.83 -3.06 1.27
CA GLN A 69 10.46 -3.17 2.59
C GLN A 69 11.85 -2.51 2.68
N GLN A 70 12.52 -2.25 1.55
CA GLN A 70 13.81 -1.55 1.50
C GLN A 70 13.66 -0.03 1.68
N LEU A 71 12.44 0.51 1.55
CA LEU A 71 12.17 1.93 1.76
C LEU A 71 12.16 2.24 3.25
N ASP A 72 13.11 3.04 3.72
CA ASP A 72 13.23 3.38 5.14
C ASP A 72 12.03 4.17 5.70
N SER A 73 11.34 4.91 4.83
CA SER A 73 10.15 5.68 5.17
C SER A 73 8.90 4.83 5.31
N LEU A 74 8.87 3.62 4.74
CA LEU A 74 7.65 2.84 4.66
C LEU A 74 7.33 2.23 6.01
N GLU A 75 6.20 2.62 6.58
CA GLU A 75 5.75 2.14 7.89
C GLU A 75 4.75 1.00 7.78
N ALA A 76 3.96 0.97 6.70
CA ALA A 76 2.97 -0.06 6.44
C ALA A 76 2.82 -0.37 4.94
N TYR A 77 2.61 -1.65 4.65
CA TYR A 77 2.24 -2.17 3.33
C TYR A 77 0.92 -2.91 3.46
N VAL A 78 -0.07 -2.56 2.64
CA VAL A 78 -1.43 -3.07 2.74
C VAL A 78 -1.80 -3.76 1.44
N LEU A 79 -2.31 -4.99 1.54
CA LEU A 79 -2.92 -5.72 0.43
C LEU A 79 -4.43 -5.78 0.66
N VAL A 80 -5.20 -5.30 -0.31
CA VAL A 80 -6.66 -5.34 -0.28
C VAL A 80 -7.12 -6.36 -1.31
N ALA A 81 -7.76 -7.44 -0.86
CA ALA A 81 -8.40 -8.37 -1.78
C ALA A 81 -9.63 -7.71 -2.40
N GLN A 82 -9.82 -7.88 -3.72
CA GLN A 82 -11.00 -7.35 -4.42
C GLN A 82 -12.11 -8.40 -4.62
N ASP A 83 -11.81 -9.68 -4.41
CA ASP A 83 -12.70 -10.81 -4.60
C ASP A 83 -13.34 -11.32 -3.30
N THR A 84 -12.85 -10.84 -2.15
CA THR A 84 -13.38 -11.11 -0.81
C THR A 84 -13.10 -9.92 0.10
N ARG A 85 -13.84 -9.80 1.21
CA ARG A 85 -13.57 -8.82 2.28
C ARG A 85 -12.36 -9.27 3.10
N ARG A 86 -11.17 -9.04 2.56
CA ARG A 86 -9.90 -9.40 3.18
C ARG A 86 -8.86 -8.31 2.97
N ILE A 87 -8.35 -7.80 4.08
CA ILE A 87 -7.24 -6.85 4.09
C ILE A 87 -6.09 -7.44 4.90
N GLU A 88 -4.89 -7.31 4.35
CA GLU A 88 -3.66 -7.77 4.98
C GLU A 88 -2.76 -6.57 5.21
N ILE A 89 -2.32 -6.37 6.44
CA ILE A 89 -1.45 -5.25 6.81
C ILE A 89 -0.14 -5.79 7.34
N TYR A 90 0.97 -5.36 6.73
CA TYR A 90 2.33 -5.62 7.18
C TYR A 90 2.90 -4.32 7.74
N ARG A 91 3.37 -4.32 8.99
CA ARG A 91 3.90 -3.11 9.64
C ARG A 91 5.37 -3.21 9.98
N ARG A 92 6.14 -2.15 9.69
CA ARG A 92 7.58 -2.10 10.02
C ARG A 92 7.84 -2.19 11.51
N ASN A 93 7.03 -1.53 12.34
CA ASN A 93 7.16 -1.53 13.81
C ASN A 93 6.90 -2.90 14.46
N ASN A 94 6.29 -3.83 13.73
CA ASN A 94 6.04 -5.20 14.15
C ASN A 94 6.85 -6.20 13.31
N ASN A 95 8.05 -5.82 12.86
CA ASN A 95 8.94 -6.65 12.03
C ASN A 95 8.26 -7.21 10.77
N TRP A 96 7.35 -6.45 10.18
CA TRP A 96 6.53 -6.86 9.04
C TRP A 96 5.71 -8.13 9.28
N ALA A 97 5.30 -8.37 10.54
CA ALA A 97 4.32 -9.39 10.83
C ALA A 97 2.98 -9.05 10.17
N TRP A 98 2.29 -10.10 9.75
CA TRP A 98 1.01 -10.03 9.04
C TRP A 98 -0.15 -9.89 10.03
N GLU A 99 -0.98 -8.87 9.82
CA GLU A 99 -2.29 -8.71 10.44
C GLU A 99 -3.39 -8.95 9.39
N LEU A 100 -4.40 -9.75 9.75
CA LEU A 100 -5.50 -10.10 8.86
C LEU A 100 -6.81 -9.49 9.36
N TYR A 101 -7.49 -8.78 8.47
CA TYR A 101 -8.82 -8.21 8.67
C TYR A 101 -9.78 -8.89 7.69
N THR A 102 -10.88 -9.45 8.20
CA THR A 102 -11.88 -10.20 7.43
C THR A 102 -13.30 -9.70 7.72
N GLU A 103 -14.32 -10.33 7.16
CA GLU A 103 -15.75 -10.00 7.37
C GLU A 103 -16.17 -9.83 8.84
N GLU A 104 -15.52 -10.53 9.77
CA GLU A 104 -15.78 -10.42 11.22
C GLU A 104 -15.19 -9.14 11.84
N THR A 105 -14.42 -8.38 11.08
CA THR A 105 -13.70 -7.21 11.56
C THR A 105 -14.50 -5.94 11.33
N THR A 106 -14.73 -5.18 12.39
CA THR A 106 -15.54 -3.97 12.36
C THR A 106 -14.75 -2.75 11.89
N GLN A 107 -13.47 -2.64 12.27
CA GLN A 107 -12.63 -1.47 12.04
C GLN A 107 -11.24 -1.89 11.54
N VAL A 108 -10.70 -1.11 10.61
CA VAL A 108 -9.34 -1.25 10.10
C VAL A 108 -8.52 -0.05 10.53
N HIS A 109 -7.36 -0.29 11.14
CA HIS A 109 -6.50 0.77 11.66
C HIS A 109 -5.20 0.91 10.84
N LEU A 110 -5.04 2.06 10.20
CA LEU A 110 -3.85 2.47 9.45
C LEU A 110 -3.01 3.42 10.31
N GLN A 111 -2.30 2.86 11.29
CA GLN A 111 -1.48 3.60 12.26
C GLN A 111 -0.50 4.60 11.61
N SER A 112 0.07 4.28 10.44
CA SER A 112 1.02 5.15 9.75
C SER A 112 0.44 6.52 9.37
N VAL A 113 -0.87 6.64 9.29
CA VAL A 113 -1.58 7.88 8.94
C VAL A 113 -2.69 8.24 9.94
N GLU A 114 -2.68 7.62 11.13
CA GLU A 114 -3.64 7.88 12.21
C GLU A 114 -5.11 7.78 11.76
N LEU A 115 -5.40 6.82 10.88
CA LEU A 115 -6.70 6.63 10.28
C LEU A 115 -7.33 5.32 10.74
N GLU A 116 -8.57 5.40 11.21
CA GLU A 116 -9.42 4.27 11.53
C GLU A 116 -10.71 4.37 10.71
N LEU A 117 -11.07 3.30 10.01
CA LEU A 117 -12.24 3.25 9.14
C LEU A 117 -12.98 1.91 9.29
N PRO A 118 -14.32 1.91 9.23
CA PRO A 118 -15.07 0.67 9.16
C PRO A 118 -14.68 -0.15 7.93
N LEU A 119 -14.63 -1.48 8.07
CA LEU A 119 -14.37 -2.35 6.92
C LEU A 119 -15.41 -2.17 5.81
N ASP A 120 -16.68 -1.92 6.21
CA ASP A 120 -17.77 -1.62 5.28
C ASP A 120 -17.52 -0.38 4.41
N VAL A 121 -16.82 0.63 4.93
CA VAL A 121 -16.50 1.85 4.18
C VAL A 121 -15.44 1.56 3.11
N ILE A 122 -14.47 0.69 3.42
CA ILE A 122 -13.45 0.29 2.44
C ILE A 122 -14.09 -0.49 1.27
N TYR A 123 -15.19 -1.20 1.52
CA TYR A 123 -15.87 -2.05 0.56
C TYR A 123 -17.28 -1.54 0.17
N GLU A 124 -17.57 -0.24 0.36
CA GLU A 124 -18.93 0.34 0.29
C GLU A 124 -19.67 0.04 -1.04
N ASP A 125 -18.94 -0.04 -2.15
CA ASP A 125 -19.47 -0.29 -3.50
C ASP A 125 -19.02 -1.62 -4.12
N VAL A 126 -18.43 -2.52 -3.33
CA VAL A 126 -17.94 -3.81 -3.82
C VAL A 126 -19.03 -4.87 -3.71
N VAL A 127 -19.45 -5.40 -4.85
CA VAL A 127 -20.40 -6.53 -4.92
C VAL A 127 -19.60 -7.83 -5.05
N PHE A 128 -19.64 -8.66 -4.01
CA PHE A 128 -19.04 -9.98 -4.04
C PHE A 128 -20.03 -10.98 -4.64
N THR A 129 -19.66 -11.63 -5.74
CA THR A 129 -20.40 -12.79 -6.24
C THR A 129 -20.06 -14.01 -5.39
N GLU A 130 -21.08 -14.61 -4.77
CA GLU A 130 -21.01 -15.91 -4.12
C GLU A 130 -20.39 -16.95 -5.07
N HIS A 131 -19.19 -17.45 -4.75
CA HIS A 131 -18.67 -18.63 -5.41
C HIS A 131 -19.32 -19.85 -4.75
N VAL A 132 -20.39 -20.35 -5.35
CA VAL A 132 -20.93 -21.66 -4.98
C VAL A 132 -19.85 -22.70 -5.31
N MET A 133 -19.17 -23.20 -4.28
CA MET A 133 -18.32 -24.39 -4.43
C MET A 133 -19.24 -25.56 -4.81
N LEU A 134 -19.19 -25.96 -6.08
CA LEU A 134 -19.76 -27.21 -6.57
C LEU A 134 -18.89 -28.40 -6.16
#